data_AF-A0A1B6IXJ6-F1
#
_entry.id   AF-A0A1B6IXJ6-F1
#
_cell.length_a   1.000
_cell.length_b   1.000
_cell.length_c   1.000
_cell.angle_alpha   90.00
_cell.angle_beta   90.00
_cell.angle_gamma   90.00
#
_symmetry.space_group_name_H-M   'P 1'
#
loop_
_entity.id
_entity.type
_entity.pdbx_description
1 polymer ?
#
loop_
_entity_poly.entity_id
_entity_poly.type
_entity_poly.pdbx_seq_one_letter_code
_entity_poly.pdbx_strand_id
1 'polypeptide(L)'
;MRVALLNDTSAEDFSEQLLTIGYGRVPVDESSGLISFPPNFYNFVSSKDELINKVFPNIITNLKNNEWLSERAILAAKNKDVDDLNYIIQNEIIGTLHSFKYIDCVTNEDDAINYPIECLNSLDVPGTIYN
;
A
#
# COMPACT_ATOMS: atom_id res chain seq x y z
N MET A 1 -11.82 -2.82 -1.78
CA MET A 1 -11.46 -3.44 -0.49
C MET A 1 -12.74 -3.59 0.33
N ARG A 2 -13.16 -4.82 0.65
CA ARG A 2 -14.29 -5.04 1.56
C ARG A 2 -13.70 -5.71 2.80
N VAL A 3 -13.76 -5.01 3.92
CA VAL A 3 -13.24 -5.48 5.20
C VAL A 3 -14.44 -6.04 5.97
N ALA A 4 -14.49 -7.35 6.16
CA ALA A 4 -15.50 -7.98 6.99
C ALA A 4 -14.96 -8.04 8.42
N LEU A 5 -15.45 -7.15 9.30
CA LEU A 5 -15.04 -7.12 10.71
C LEU A 5 -16.22 -7.49 11.61
N LEU A 6 -15.96 -8.43 12.50
CA LEU A 6 -16.88 -9.03 13.45
C LEU A 6 -17.42 -7.96 14.43
N ASN A 7 -18.67 -7.50 14.23
CA ASN A 7 -19.42 -6.62 15.14
C ASN A 7 -18.77 -5.27 15.48
N ASP A 8 -17.89 -4.73 14.63
CA ASP A 8 -17.34 -3.39 14.80
C ASP A 8 -18.27 -2.34 14.19
N THR A 9 -19.01 -1.63 15.03
CA THR A 9 -19.93 -0.56 14.62
C THR A 9 -19.24 0.58 13.85
N SER A 10 -17.93 0.79 14.06
CA SER A 10 -17.17 1.80 13.32
C SER A 10 -16.85 1.36 11.88
N ALA A 11 -16.67 0.06 11.67
CA ALA A 11 -16.42 -0.51 10.34
C ALA A 11 -17.69 -0.51 9.47
N GLU A 12 -18.87 -0.65 10.10
CA GLU A 12 -20.16 -0.51 9.43
C GLU A 12 -20.35 0.92 8.91
N ASP A 13 -20.19 1.93 9.77
CA ASP A 13 -20.27 3.35 9.40
C ASP A 13 -19.28 3.71 8.28
N PHE A 14 -18.03 3.25 8.40
CA PHE A 14 -17.03 3.44 7.33
C PHE A 14 -17.45 2.81 5.99
N SER A 15 -18.04 1.61 6.03
CA SER A 15 -18.52 0.92 4.83
C SER A 15 -19.70 1.63 4.17
N GLU A 16 -20.64 2.13 4.97
CA GLU A 16 -21.78 2.93 4.47
C GLU A 16 -21.32 4.25 3.85
N GLN A 17 -20.35 4.92 4.47
CA GLN A 17 -19.76 6.14 3.94
C GLN A 17 -19.04 5.87 2.60
N LEU A 18 -18.27 4.79 2.50
CA LEU A 18 -17.64 4.35 1.25
C LEU A 18 -18.67 4.08 0.14
N LEU A 19 -19.77 3.40 0.47
CA LEU A 19 -20.86 3.16 -0.48
C LEU A 19 -21.51 4.46 -0.93
N THR A 20 -21.76 5.40 -0.01
CA THR A 20 -22.34 6.71 -0.31
C THR A 20 -21.47 7.49 -1.30
N ILE A 21 -20.15 7.47 -1.10
CA ILE A 21 -19.16 8.05 -2.04
C ILE A 21 -19.21 7.31 -3.38
N GLY A 22 -19.14 5.97 -3.38
CA GLY A 22 -19.15 5.16 -4.59
C GLY A 22 -20.43 5.27 -5.43
N TYR A 23 -21.56 5.58 -4.80
CA TYR A 23 -22.84 5.85 -5.47
C TYR A 23 -23.00 7.30 -5.94
N GLY A 24 -22.01 8.18 -5.72
CA GLY A 24 -22.10 9.58 -6.11
C GLY A 24 -23.17 10.36 -5.32
N ARG A 25 -23.49 9.93 -4.10
CA ARG A 25 -24.49 10.56 -3.23
C ARG A 25 -23.90 11.65 -2.34
N VAL A 26 -22.59 11.85 -2.38
CA VAL A 26 -21.91 12.95 -1.67
C VAL A 26 -22.03 14.22 -2.51
N PRO A 27 -22.43 15.36 -1.92
CA PRO A 27 -22.46 16.64 -2.62
C PRO A 27 -21.10 17.01 -3.20
N VAL A 28 -21.12 17.49 -4.43
CA VAL A 28 -19.94 18.03 -5.12
C VAL A 28 -19.99 19.54 -5.01
N ASP A 29 -18.87 20.15 -4.61
CA ASP A 29 -18.73 21.60 -4.65
C ASP A 29 -18.68 22.07 -6.11
N GLU A 30 -19.63 22.91 -6.53
CA GLU A 30 -19.77 23.34 -7.93
C GLU A 30 -18.57 24.16 -8.43
N SER A 31 -17.84 24.83 -7.52
CA SER A 31 -16.72 25.70 -7.88
C SER A 31 -15.42 24.92 -8.15
N SER A 32 -15.18 23.86 -7.39
CA SER A 32 -13.96 23.06 -7.45
C SER A 32 -14.14 21.71 -8.14
N GLY A 33 -15.38 21.21 -8.23
CA GLY A 33 -15.68 19.88 -8.73
C GLY A 33 -15.25 18.75 -7.78
N LEU A 34 -14.97 19.07 -6.51
CA LEU A 34 -14.49 18.11 -5.51
C LEU A 34 -15.60 17.74 -4.51
N ILE A 35 -15.50 16.53 -3.96
CA ILE A 35 -16.28 16.11 -2.80
C ILE A 35 -15.49 16.39 -1.52
N SER A 36 -16.21 16.60 -0.42
CA SER A 36 -15.61 16.60 0.92
C SER A 36 -15.93 15.29 1.63
N PHE A 37 -14.91 14.68 2.23
CA PHE A 37 -15.10 13.50 3.06
C PHE A 37 -15.77 13.88 4.40
N PRO A 38 -16.61 13.00 4.98
CA PRO A 38 -17.12 13.18 6.34
C PRO A 38 -15.97 13.37 7.35
N PRO A 39 -16.13 14.20 8.39
CA PRO A 39 -15.05 14.46 9.35
C PRO A 39 -14.51 13.22 10.08
N ASN A 40 -15.34 12.19 10.24
CA ASN A 40 -15.00 10.90 10.87
C ASN A 40 -14.50 9.85 9.88
N PHE A 41 -14.43 10.15 8.58
CA PHE A 41 -14.07 9.18 7.55
C PHE A 41 -12.57 8.86 7.53
N TYR A 42 -11.72 9.80 7.93
CA TYR A 42 -10.28 9.66 7.90
C TYR A 42 -9.66 10.15 9.20
N ASN A 43 -8.44 9.69 9.48
CA ASN A 43 -7.60 10.22 10.53
C ASN A 43 -6.38 10.88 9.90
N PHE A 44 -6.23 12.19 10.12
CA PHE A 44 -4.99 12.85 9.71
C PHE A 44 -3.81 12.35 10.55
N VAL A 45 -2.69 12.22 9.86
CA VAL A 45 -1.37 11.94 10.43
C VAL A 45 -0.43 13.03 9.95
N SER A 46 0.51 13.40 10.79
CA SER A 46 1.45 14.49 10.56
C SER A 46 2.69 14.05 9.77
N SER A 47 2.98 12.75 9.72
CA SER A 47 4.14 12.20 9.01
C SER A 47 3.94 10.74 8.55
N LYS A 48 4.83 10.28 7.66
CA LYS A 48 4.92 8.86 7.27
C LYS A 48 5.26 7.97 8.48
N ASP A 49 6.14 8.42 9.37
CA ASP A 49 6.51 7.67 10.58
C ASP A 49 5.32 7.50 11.54
N GLU A 50 4.47 8.53 11.69
CA GLU A 50 3.25 8.41 12.51
C GLU A 50 2.29 7.39 11.90
N LEU A 51 2.12 7.40 10.57
CA LEU A 51 1.31 6.41 9.86
C LEU A 51 1.84 4.99 10.09
N ILE A 52 3.14 4.79 9.90
CA ILE A 52 3.81 3.50 10.09
C ILE A 52 3.62 3.01 11.52
N ASN A 53 3.84 3.86 12.52
CA ASN A 53 3.68 3.47 13.93
C ASN A 53 2.23 3.15 14.30
N LYS A 54 1.24 3.80 13.68
CA LYS A 54 -0.18 3.48 13.89
C LYS A 54 -0.55 2.11 13.30
N VAL A 55 0.00 1.74 12.15
CA VAL A 55 -0.32 0.48 11.47
C VAL A 55 0.54 -0.68 11.96
N PHE A 56 1.83 -0.46 12.17
CA PHE A 56 2.84 -1.43 12.61
C PHE A 56 3.49 -1.04 13.95
N PRO A 57 2.72 -0.97 15.06
CA PRO A 57 3.29 -0.59 16.34
C PRO A 57 4.32 -1.62 16.82
N ASN A 58 5.48 -1.12 17.28
CA ASN A 58 6.59 -1.92 17.79
C ASN A 58 7.00 -3.05 16.84
N ILE A 59 7.16 -2.73 15.54
CA ILE A 59 7.39 -3.72 14.48
C ILE A 59 8.46 -4.74 14.86
N ILE A 60 9.61 -4.31 15.40
CA ILE A 60 10.73 -5.16 15.83
C ILE A 60 10.30 -6.32 16.74
N THR A 61 9.35 -6.06 17.64
CA THR A 61 8.86 -7.08 18.59
C THR A 61 7.92 -8.08 17.92
N ASN A 62 7.17 -7.63 16.91
CA ASN A 62 6.16 -8.43 16.22
C ASN A 62 6.65 -9.07 14.92
N LEU A 63 7.90 -8.82 14.49
CA LEU A 63 8.46 -9.32 13.22
C LEU A 63 8.34 -10.85 13.03
N LYS A 64 8.33 -11.62 14.12
CA LYS A 64 8.19 -13.10 14.06
C LYS A 64 6.74 -13.59 14.13
N ASN A 65 5.78 -12.69 14.35
CA ASN A 65 4.37 -13.02 14.45
C ASN A 65 3.70 -12.86 13.07
N ASN A 66 3.62 -13.97 12.34
CA ASN A 66 3.04 -13.99 10.98
C ASN A 66 1.56 -13.60 10.97
N GLU A 67 0.78 -14.02 11.96
CA GLU A 67 -0.65 -13.68 12.06
C GLU A 67 -0.82 -12.17 12.20
N TRP A 68 -0.07 -11.55 13.13
CA TRP A 68 -0.09 -10.11 13.35
C TRP A 68 0.31 -9.31 12.10
N LEU A 69 1.35 -9.75 11.39
CA LEU A 69 1.81 -9.12 10.15
C LEU A 69 0.79 -9.26 9.02
N SER A 70 0.12 -10.42 8.91
CA SER A 70 -0.80 -10.72 7.80
C SER A 70 -2.07 -9.87 7.80
N GLU A 71 -2.44 -9.29 8.94
CA GLU A 71 -3.62 -8.45 9.09
C GLU A 71 -3.38 -6.97 8.76
N ARG A 72 -2.15 -6.59 8.39
CA ARG A 72 -1.74 -5.19 8.28
C ARG A 72 -1.14 -4.87 6.92
N ALA A 73 -1.57 -3.76 6.35
CA ALA A 73 -1.01 -3.21 5.13
C ALA A 73 -1.18 -1.69 5.09
N ILE A 74 -0.21 -1.00 4.50
CA ILE A 74 -0.35 0.41 4.11
C ILE A 74 -0.47 0.43 2.59
N LEU A 75 -1.53 1.04 2.08
CA LEU A 75 -1.76 1.21 0.66
C LEU A 75 -1.50 2.68 0.30
N ALA A 76 -0.83 2.91 -0.82
CA ALA A 76 -0.64 4.24 -1.38
C ALA A 76 -1.06 4.26 -2.85
N ALA A 77 -1.42 5.45 -3.34
CA ALA A 77 -1.90 5.62 -4.71
C ALA A 77 -0.78 5.47 -5.76
N LYS A 78 0.48 5.70 -5.39
CA LYS A 78 1.63 5.66 -6.28
C LYS A 78 2.70 4.70 -5.77
N ASN A 79 3.34 3.98 -6.68
CA ASN A 79 4.47 3.09 -6.35
C ASN A 79 5.58 3.83 -5.61
N LYS A 80 5.91 5.07 -6.02
CA LYS A 80 6.94 5.85 -5.35
C LYS A 80 6.64 6.09 -3.86
N ASP A 81 5.37 6.30 -3.51
CA ASP A 81 4.97 6.46 -2.10
C ASP A 81 5.05 5.13 -1.34
N VAL A 82 4.73 4.01 -2.01
CA VAL A 82 4.91 2.65 -1.48
C VAL A 82 6.40 2.37 -1.21
N ASP A 83 7.28 2.71 -2.15
CA ASP A 83 8.72 2.47 -2.01
C ASP A 83 9.32 3.28 -0.86
N ASP A 84 8.92 4.54 -0.73
CA ASP A 84 9.37 5.39 0.39
C ASP A 84 8.92 4.82 1.74
N LEU A 85 7.67 4.35 1.86
CA LEU A 85 7.16 3.74 3.08
C LEU A 85 7.88 2.43 3.40
N ASN A 86 8.05 1.57 2.39
CA ASN A 86 8.76 0.31 2.55
C ASN A 86 10.21 0.53 2.98
N TYR A 87 10.89 1.53 2.41
CA TYR A 87 12.25 1.89 2.79
C TYR A 87 12.34 2.29 4.26
N ILE A 88 11.42 3.14 4.75
CA ILE A 88 11.38 3.54 6.17
C ILE A 88 11.18 2.31 7.06
N ILE A 89 10.17 1.49 6.77
CA ILE A 89 9.85 0.28 7.56
C ILE A 89 11.03 -0.69 7.60
N GLN A 90 11.67 -0.95 6.45
CA GLN A 90 12.80 -1.88 6.36
C GLN A 90 14.01 -1.38 7.16
N ASN A 91 14.26 -0.08 7.22
CA ASN A 91 15.36 0.49 8.00
C ASN A 91 15.16 0.38 9.52
N GLU A 92 13.92 0.20 9.99
CA GLU A 92 13.66 -0.08 11.42
C GLU A 92 13.98 -1.54 11.80
N ILE A 93 14.04 -2.44 10.82
CA ILE A 93 14.28 -3.86 11.04
C ILE A 93 15.78 -4.10 11.27
N ILE A 94 16.13 -4.47 12.50
CA ILE A 94 17.50 -4.84 12.84
C ILE A 94 17.79 -6.23 12.25
N GLY A 95 18.50 -6.25 11.12
CA GLY A 95 18.85 -7.49 10.43
C GLY A 95 19.82 -7.29 9.29
N THR A 96 20.19 -8.39 8.63
CA THR A 96 21.02 -8.33 7.43
C THR A 96 20.16 -7.96 6.23
N LEU A 97 20.49 -6.85 5.58
CA LEU A 97 19.92 -6.48 4.30
C LEU A 97 20.29 -7.54 3.25
N HIS A 98 19.28 -8.15 2.64
CA HIS A 98 19.46 -9.07 1.52
C HIS A 98 18.88 -8.43 0.28
N SER A 99 19.73 -8.21 -0.72
CA SER A 99 19.30 -7.72 -2.03
C SER A 99 19.19 -8.90 -2.98
N PHE A 100 18.00 -9.13 -3.53
CA PHE A 100 17.78 -10.09 -4.60
C PHE A 100 17.82 -9.34 -5.92
N LYS A 101 18.70 -9.75 -6.84
CA LYS A 101 18.72 -9.21 -8.19
C LYS A 101 17.63 -9.90 -9.00
N TYR A 102 16.71 -9.11 -9.54
CA TYR A 102 15.82 -9.61 -10.57
C TYR A 102 16.61 -9.76 -11.89
N ILE A 103 16.37 -10.85 -12.61
CA ILE A 103 16.91 -11.05 -13.95
C ILE A 103 15.81 -10.66 -14.92
N ASP A 104 15.92 -9.47 -15.50
CA ASP A 104 14.97 -8.93 -16.48
C ASP A 104 15.42 -9.19 -17.94
N CYS A 105 16.44 -10.03 -18.13
CA CYS A 105 16.97 -10.36 -19.44
C CYS A 105 16.87 -11.86 -19.68
N VAL A 106 16.40 -12.24 -20.86
CA VAL A 106 16.50 -13.62 -21.33
C VAL A 106 17.98 -13.96 -21.48
N THR A 107 18.45 -14.96 -20.73
CA THR A 107 19.87 -15.38 -20.74
C THR A 107 20.24 -16.19 -21.98
N ASN A 108 19.24 -16.59 -22.77
CA ASN A 108 19.37 -17.37 -24.00
C ASN A 108 18.76 -16.58 -25.18
N GLU A 109 19.58 -16.22 -26.17
CA GLU A 109 19.14 -15.42 -27.32
C GLU A 109 18.05 -16.13 -28.15
N ASP A 110 18.03 -17.47 -28.14
CA ASP A 110 17.02 -18.27 -28.85
C ASP A 110 15.62 -18.17 -28.19
N ASP A 111 15.56 -17.92 -26.89
CA ASP A 111 14.31 -17.77 -26.12
C ASP A 111 13.81 -16.32 -26.09
N ALA A 112 14.63 -15.35 -26.53
CA ALA A 112 14.27 -13.93 -26.57
C ALA A 112 13.07 -13.63 -27.48
N ILE A 113 12.80 -14.52 -28.44
CA ILE A 113 11.66 -14.43 -29.37
C ILE A 113 10.33 -14.76 -28.66
N ASN A 114 10.38 -15.49 -27.53
CA ASN A 114 9.20 -15.92 -26.79
C ASN A 114 8.67 -14.85 -25.81
N TYR A 115 9.44 -13.80 -25.54
CA TYR A 115 9.10 -12.76 -24.57
C TYR A 115 9.20 -11.38 -25.24
N PRO A 116 8.09 -10.67 -25.47
CA PRO A 116 8.13 -9.32 -26.01
C PRO A 116 8.94 -8.43 -25.07
N ILE A 117 9.84 -7.60 -25.62
CA ILE A 117 10.65 -6.69 -24.81
C ILE A 117 9.77 -5.69 -24.05
N GLU A 118 8.55 -5.44 -24.54
CA GLU A 118 7.55 -4.61 -23.89
C GLU A 118 7.01 -5.23 -22.58
N CYS A 119 7.07 -6.56 -22.41
CA CYS A 119 6.70 -7.25 -21.17
C CYS A 119 7.77 -7.17 -20.08
N LEU A 120 9.05 -7.15 -20.47
CA LEU A 120 10.18 -7.08 -19.54
C LEU A 120 10.35 -5.65 -19.00
N ASN A 121 10.37 -4.67 -19.90
CA ASN A 121 10.53 -3.25 -19.54
C ASN A 121 9.31 -2.62 -18.83
N SER A 122 8.20 -3.35 -18.63
CA SER A 122 6.96 -2.86 -18.01
C SER A 122 6.68 -3.47 -16.62
N LEU A 123 7.54 -4.36 -16.11
CA LEU A 123 7.37 -4.94 -14.79
C LEU A 123 7.82 -3.96 -13.70
N ASP A 124 7.03 -2.92 -13.47
CA ASP A 124 7.16 -2.08 -12.28
C ASP A 124 6.43 -2.75 -11.12
N VAL A 125 7.04 -3.80 -10.59
CA VAL A 125 6.47 -4.60 -9.50
C VAL A 125 6.58 -3.78 -8.20
N PRO A 126 5.48 -3.53 -7.46
CA PRO A 126 5.54 -2.79 -6.22
C PRO A 126 6.44 -3.52 -5.20
N GLY A 127 7.43 -2.83 -4.62
CA GLY A 127 8.28 -3.38 -3.57
C GLY A 127 9.77 -3.57 -3.91
N THR A 128 10.24 -3.09 -5.07
CA THR A 128 11.67 -3.14 -5.44
C THR A 128 12.29 -1.75 -5.55
N ILE A 129 13.40 -1.54 -4.85
CA ILE A 129 14.22 -0.33 -4.97
C ILE A 129 15.12 -0.50 -6.20
N TYR A 130 14.99 0.38 -7.19
CA TYR A 130 15.96 0.50 -8.29
C TYR A 130 17.20 1.27 -7.82
N ASN A 131 18.39 0.73 -8.09
CA ASN A 131 19.66 1.46 -8.01
C ASN A 131 20.09 1.91 -9.40
#